data_AF-A0A0W0XMS8-F1
#
_entry.id   AF-A0A0W0XMS8-F1
#
_cell.length_a   1.000
_cell.length_b   1.000
_cell.length_c   1.000
_cell.angle_alpha   90.00
_cell.angle_beta   90.00
_cell.angle_gamma   90.00
#
_symmetry.space_group_name_H-M   'P 1'
#
loop_
_entity.id
_entity.type
_entity.pdbx_description
1 polymer ?
#
loop_
_entity_poly.entity_id
_entity_poly.type
_entity_poly.pdbx_seq_one_letter_code
_entity_poly.pdbx_strand_id
1 'polypeptide(L)'
;MVYYFGTPDQVKADEAYVSGDYHAALTHYYRALETLNRYAAQPHFHPPSAFYDAVCYVNVEIAHTQCMIIQTAIDDDRFSQQETEMLWQQIRGKIPEIIQVFERIRNHSHVKCDQAFINNLLVLASETCEKISDELFDLQDNQEPPARLALLQAGKSWIREAIQYRRQAGLSSVDQHLSYLNTLESLFKLDANPETMNEMLSYTESSQLLVTVLPATLELEVCYYRALAAFELQKDDCELFMARCQRLIDGFDSSANDLIVVDDAKALINRYRGSFSTPDAFDRADDYLDPDRMDDSGFEERPMEDDSNVMPNFFSATMPAAAASQLAAGTSPLLNNPKPWLFFQPSVESTGTMQVVAAMRAITDHAKNEKFFANILSVAGDYFYKNCRVKFKNRMLMANDLYTATLSIDPNHGVARANQKQIQRFPEVRDNRLFAMKGNQHQDPRSAFIQAIEDIGLQLEVLAPQTMQRILDEMVQSIAMTIESKNIAGALSHHVADTLRNHYNQVKPSVSLHGF
;
A
#
# COMPACT_ATOMS: atom_id res chain seq x y z
N MET A 1 15.66 19.51 -8.07
CA MET A 1 15.64 18.13 -8.58
C MET A 1 14.20 17.66 -8.63
N VAL A 2 13.76 17.08 -9.74
CA VAL A 2 12.41 16.53 -9.87
C VAL A 2 12.50 15.03 -9.57
N TYR A 3 11.92 14.59 -8.45
CA TYR A 3 11.98 13.19 -8.04
C TYR A 3 10.89 12.32 -8.68
N TYR A 4 9.70 12.90 -8.94
CA TYR A 4 8.56 12.19 -9.50
C TYR A 4 7.69 13.07 -10.40
N PHE A 5 7.43 14.30 -9.98
CA PHE A 5 6.45 15.17 -10.65
C PHE A 5 6.89 15.67 -12.04
N GLY A 6 6.19 15.24 -13.09
CA GLY A 6 6.51 15.53 -14.49
C GLY A 6 7.46 14.50 -15.11
N THR A 7 7.73 13.38 -14.41
CA THR A 7 8.51 12.28 -14.99
C THR A 7 7.69 11.51 -16.03
N PRO A 8 8.35 10.84 -17.00
CA PRO A 8 7.66 10.00 -17.97
C PRO A 8 6.83 8.88 -17.33
N ASP A 9 7.27 8.33 -16.19
CA ASP A 9 6.50 7.30 -15.48
C ASP A 9 5.24 7.88 -14.84
N GLN A 10 5.30 9.07 -14.24
CA GLN A 10 4.07 9.74 -13.77
C GLN A 10 3.10 9.96 -14.94
N VAL A 11 3.55 10.58 -16.04
CA VAL A 11 2.67 10.93 -17.16
C VAL A 11 1.99 9.70 -17.74
N LYS A 12 2.74 8.60 -17.92
CA LYS A 12 2.18 7.34 -18.43
C LYS A 12 1.25 6.65 -17.43
N ALA A 13 1.56 6.73 -16.14
CA ALA A 13 0.69 6.19 -15.11
C ALA A 13 -0.64 6.94 -15.09
N ASP A 14 -0.60 8.28 -15.11
CA ASP A 14 -1.78 9.14 -15.14
C ASP A 14 -2.62 8.89 -16.41
N GLU A 15 -1.99 8.77 -17.58
CA GLU A 15 -2.67 8.42 -18.85
C GLU A 15 -3.37 7.05 -18.77
N ALA A 16 -2.67 6.03 -18.27
CA ALA A 16 -3.24 4.69 -18.09
C ALA A 16 -4.39 4.70 -17.08
N TYR A 17 -4.22 5.41 -15.95
CA TYR A 17 -5.23 5.53 -14.91
C TYR A 17 -6.52 6.19 -15.44
N VAL A 18 -6.40 7.30 -16.18
CA VAL A 18 -7.54 7.99 -16.80
C VAL A 18 -8.23 7.10 -17.85
N SER A 19 -7.49 6.21 -18.51
CA SER A 19 -8.07 5.24 -19.46
C SER A 19 -8.78 4.04 -18.80
N GLY A 20 -8.73 3.92 -17.47
CA GLY A 20 -9.25 2.78 -16.72
C GLY A 20 -8.34 1.54 -16.74
N ASP A 21 -7.15 1.62 -17.34
CA ASP A 21 -6.14 0.55 -17.32
C ASP A 21 -5.30 0.64 -16.03
N TYR A 22 -5.93 0.28 -14.91
CA TYR A 22 -5.33 0.40 -13.59
C TYR A 22 -4.10 -0.51 -13.40
N HIS A 23 -4.03 -1.67 -14.08
CA HIS A 23 -2.85 -2.54 -14.01
C HIS A 23 -1.64 -1.93 -14.74
N ALA A 24 -1.85 -1.29 -15.89
CA ALA A 24 -0.79 -0.56 -16.57
C ALA A 24 -0.35 0.67 -15.75
N ALA A 25 -1.29 1.41 -15.16
CA ALA A 25 -0.99 2.54 -14.27
C ALA A 25 -0.12 2.10 -13.08
N LEU A 26 -0.53 1.02 -12.41
CA LEU A 26 0.18 0.45 -11.27
C LEU A 26 1.62 0.02 -11.63
N THR A 27 1.81 -0.54 -12.83
CA THR A 27 3.14 -0.90 -13.34
C THR A 27 4.06 0.33 -13.45
N HIS A 28 3.54 1.46 -13.92
CA HIS A 28 4.29 2.71 -14.00
C HIS A 28 4.56 3.32 -12.63
N TYR A 29 3.59 3.31 -11.71
CA TYR A 29 3.81 3.79 -10.35
C TYR A 29 4.87 2.96 -9.60
N TYR A 30 4.92 1.63 -9.77
CA TYR A 30 5.99 0.83 -9.17
C TYR A 30 7.38 1.16 -9.74
N ARG A 31 7.49 1.44 -11.05
CA ARG A 31 8.77 1.91 -11.64
C ARG A 31 9.20 3.26 -11.09
N ALA A 32 8.24 4.16 -10.88
CA ALA A 32 8.51 5.43 -10.22
C ALA A 32 9.00 5.21 -8.78
N LEU A 33 8.36 4.33 -8.01
CA LEU A 33 8.79 3.97 -6.66
C LEU A 33 10.18 3.35 -6.65
N GLU A 34 10.47 2.44 -7.58
CA GLU A 34 11.80 1.84 -7.75
C GLU A 34 12.86 2.92 -8.00
N THR A 35 12.55 3.91 -8.83
CA THR A 35 13.44 5.04 -9.10
C THR A 35 13.69 5.88 -7.84
N LEU A 36 12.65 6.15 -7.05
CA LEU A 36 12.78 6.83 -5.75
C LEU A 36 13.63 6.01 -4.77
N ASN A 37 13.47 4.69 -4.75
CA ASN A 37 14.26 3.80 -3.91
C ASN A 37 15.74 3.79 -4.32
N ARG A 38 16.04 3.89 -5.63
CA ARG A 38 17.42 4.05 -6.11
C ARG A 38 18.04 5.36 -5.65
N TYR A 39 17.29 6.48 -5.64
CA TYR A 39 17.77 7.73 -5.04
C TYR A 39 18.05 7.57 -3.54
N ALA A 40 17.14 6.93 -2.80
CA ALA A 40 17.29 6.69 -1.37
C ALA A 40 18.53 5.84 -1.02
N ALA A 41 18.92 4.93 -1.92
CA ALA A 41 20.06 4.03 -1.73
C ALA A 41 21.42 4.68 -2.02
N GLN A 42 21.46 5.87 -2.62
CA GLN A 42 22.72 6.53 -2.98
C GLN A 42 23.56 6.86 -1.71
N PRO A 43 24.88 6.60 -1.71
CA PRO A 43 25.75 7.00 -0.62
C PRO A 43 25.65 8.51 -0.37
N HIS A 44 25.53 8.91 0.89
CA HIS A 44 25.39 10.32 1.31
C HIS A 44 24.11 11.03 0.84
N PHE A 45 23.10 10.29 0.37
CA PHE A 45 21.81 10.90 0.07
C PHE A 45 21.13 11.38 1.35
N HIS A 46 20.93 12.69 1.43
CA HIS A 46 20.15 13.33 2.48
C HIS A 46 18.79 13.73 1.88
N PRO A 47 17.73 12.93 2.08
CA PRO A 47 16.45 13.12 1.43
C PRO A 47 15.85 14.49 1.79
N PRO A 48 15.68 15.41 0.81
CA PRO A 48 14.99 16.66 1.05
C PRO A 48 13.47 16.42 1.21
N SER A 49 12.74 17.42 1.71
CA SER A 49 11.28 17.35 1.81
C SER A 49 10.59 17.00 0.48
N ALA A 50 11.12 17.51 -0.65
CA ALA A 50 10.61 17.19 -1.99
C ALA A 50 10.77 15.71 -2.38
N PHE A 51 11.76 15.01 -1.83
CA PHE A 51 11.91 13.56 -2.03
C PHE A 51 10.84 12.80 -1.24
N TYR A 52 10.66 13.15 0.03
CA TYR A 52 9.63 12.53 0.86
C TYR A 52 8.21 12.81 0.35
N ASP A 53 7.96 14.00 -0.21
CA ASP A 53 6.71 14.34 -0.90
C ASP A 53 6.48 13.41 -2.09
N ALA A 54 7.48 13.21 -2.94
CA ALA A 54 7.39 12.26 -4.06
C ALA A 54 7.15 10.81 -3.59
N VAL A 55 7.83 10.35 -2.54
CA VAL A 55 7.63 9.01 -1.97
C VAL A 55 6.22 8.84 -1.40
N CYS A 56 5.73 9.84 -0.66
CA CYS A 56 4.38 9.85 -0.12
C CYS A 56 3.36 9.79 -1.26
N TYR A 57 3.51 10.66 -2.25
CA TYR A 57 2.60 10.76 -3.40
C TYR A 57 2.52 9.45 -4.18
N VAL A 58 3.66 8.86 -4.57
CA VAL A 58 3.68 7.60 -5.33
C VAL A 58 3.06 6.46 -4.55
N ASN A 59 3.30 6.36 -3.23
CA ASN A 59 2.68 5.30 -2.44
C ASN A 59 1.17 5.49 -2.30
N VAL A 60 0.68 6.74 -2.21
CA VAL A 60 -0.76 7.03 -2.26
C VAL A 60 -1.35 6.58 -3.60
N GLU A 61 -0.75 6.95 -4.72
CA GLU A 61 -1.21 6.56 -6.06
C GLU A 61 -1.23 5.03 -6.25
N ILE A 62 -0.21 4.33 -5.73
CA ILE A 62 -0.19 2.85 -5.74
C ILE A 62 -1.38 2.29 -4.95
N ALA A 63 -1.56 2.71 -3.69
CA ALA A 63 -2.63 2.21 -2.84
C ALA A 63 -4.01 2.55 -3.43
N HIS A 64 -4.18 3.77 -3.93
CA HIS A 64 -5.38 4.24 -4.60
C HIS A 64 -5.70 3.37 -5.82
N THR A 65 -4.72 3.13 -6.68
CA THR A 65 -4.89 2.30 -7.89
C THR A 65 -5.23 0.85 -7.54
N GLN A 66 -4.64 0.31 -6.47
CA GLN A 66 -4.98 -1.03 -5.98
C GLN A 66 -6.43 -1.10 -5.47
N CYS A 67 -6.91 -0.08 -4.76
CA CYS A 67 -8.33 0.03 -4.39
C CYS A 67 -9.22 0.05 -5.64
N MET A 68 -8.87 0.82 -6.67
CA MET A 68 -9.64 0.88 -7.92
C MET A 68 -9.70 -0.46 -8.65
N ILE A 69 -8.60 -1.23 -8.66
CA ILE A 69 -8.58 -2.59 -9.23
C ILE A 69 -9.60 -3.48 -8.50
N ILE A 70 -9.62 -3.45 -7.17
CA ILE A 70 -10.57 -4.25 -6.38
C ILE A 70 -12.00 -3.81 -6.65
N GLN A 71 -12.29 -2.51 -6.58
CA GLN A 71 -13.65 -2.01 -6.81
C GLN A 71 -14.15 -2.32 -8.22
N THR A 72 -13.30 -2.18 -9.24
CA THR A 72 -13.66 -2.51 -10.62
C THR A 72 -13.89 -4.01 -10.80
N ALA A 73 -13.12 -4.86 -10.10
CA ALA A 73 -13.34 -6.30 -10.13
C ALA A 73 -14.68 -6.69 -9.49
N ILE A 74 -15.10 -6.02 -8.41
CA ILE A 74 -16.43 -6.21 -7.80
C ILE A 74 -17.52 -5.70 -8.75
N ASP A 75 -17.39 -4.46 -9.24
CA ASP A 75 -18.40 -3.83 -10.11
C ASP A 75 -18.60 -4.57 -11.46
N ASP A 76 -17.59 -5.33 -11.92
CA ASP A 76 -17.64 -6.16 -13.13
C ASP A 76 -18.08 -7.63 -12.88
N ASP A 77 -18.53 -7.98 -11.66
CA ASP A 77 -18.84 -9.37 -11.24
C ASP A 77 -17.64 -10.34 -11.39
N ARG A 78 -16.41 -9.84 -11.25
CA ARG A 78 -15.14 -10.59 -11.35
C ARG A 78 -14.44 -10.72 -10.01
N PHE A 79 -15.17 -10.64 -8.90
CA PHE A 79 -14.60 -10.69 -7.56
C PHE A 79 -13.81 -11.98 -7.31
N SER A 80 -12.59 -11.82 -6.81
CA SER A 80 -11.68 -12.91 -6.43
C SER A 80 -11.14 -12.65 -5.05
N GLN A 81 -11.50 -13.49 -4.08
CA GLN A 81 -11.07 -13.34 -2.68
C GLN A 81 -9.54 -13.41 -2.56
N GLN A 82 -8.88 -14.30 -3.31
CA GLN A 82 -7.43 -14.46 -3.26
C GLN A 82 -6.69 -13.22 -3.80
N GLU A 83 -7.13 -12.69 -4.95
CA GLU A 83 -6.52 -11.50 -5.54
C GLU A 83 -6.77 -10.27 -4.68
N THR A 84 -7.99 -10.12 -4.18
CA THR A 84 -8.38 -9.03 -3.27
C THR A 84 -7.51 -9.04 -2.02
N GLU A 85 -7.34 -10.19 -1.36
CA GLU A 85 -6.50 -10.28 -0.16
C GLU A 85 -5.03 -9.96 -0.49
N MET A 86 -4.51 -10.43 -1.61
CA MET A 86 -3.13 -10.13 -2.03
C MET A 86 -2.91 -8.63 -2.26
N LEU A 87 -3.82 -7.95 -2.96
CA LEU A 87 -3.75 -6.50 -3.17
C LEU A 87 -3.92 -5.75 -1.85
N TRP A 88 -4.85 -6.19 -1.02
CA TRP A 88 -5.16 -5.55 0.24
C TRP A 88 -4.03 -5.62 1.26
N GLN A 89 -3.33 -6.75 1.35
CA GLN A 89 -2.17 -6.86 2.24
C GLN A 89 -1.09 -5.83 1.90
N GLN A 90 -0.95 -5.48 0.61
CA GLN A 90 -0.04 -4.41 0.20
C GLN A 90 -0.56 -3.02 0.58
N ILE A 91 -1.85 -2.75 0.37
CA ILE A 91 -2.49 -1.48 0.79
C ILE A 91 -2.33 -1.29 2.30
N ARG A 92 -2.70 -2.31 3.09
CA ARG A 92 -2.64 -2.31 4.55
C ARG A 92 -1.21 -2.04 5.07
N GLY A 93 -0.20 -2.61 4.42
CA GLY A 93 1.20 -2.33 4.75
C GLY A 93 1.63 -0.89 4.41
N LYS A 94 1.10 -0.31 3.33
CA LYS A 94 1.48 1.02 2.85
C LYS A 94 0.84 2.17 3.61
N ILE A 95 -0.40 2.06 4.08
CA ILE A 95 -1.10 3.18 4.72
C ILE A 95 -0.32 3.75 5.93
N PRO A 96 0.18 2.95 6.89
CA PRO A 96 0.97 3.47 8.00
C PRO A 96 2.26 4.16 7.55
N GLU A 97 2.92 3.65 6.50
CA GLU A 97 4.12 4.26 5.93
C GLU A 97 3.81 5.61 5.28
N ILE A 98 2.73 5.69 4.51
CA ILE A 98 2.22 6.93 3.90
C ILE A 98 1.97 7.98 4.96
N ILE A 99 1.21 7.64 6.02
CA ILE A 99 0.89 8.55 7.12
C ILE A 99 2.18 9.00 7.82
N GLN A 100 3.12 8.08 8.08
CA GLN A 100 4.38 8.42 8.74
C GLN A 100 5.23 9.38 7.91
N VAL A 101 5.33 9.17 6.58
CA VAL A 101 6.07 10.06 5.68
C VAL A 101 5.37 11.40 5.59
N PHE A 102 4.04 11.42 5.44
CA PHE A 102 3.22 12.63 5.40
C PHE A 102 3.43 13.50 6.63
N GLU A 103 3.37 12.92 7.84
CA GLU A 103 3.58 13.65 9.10
C GLU A 103 4.95 14.35 9.18
N ARG A 104 5.98 13.81 8.52
CA ARG A 104 7.30 14.44 8.43
C ARG A 104 7.32 15.65 7.50
N ILE A 105 6.48 15.66 6.47
CA ILE A 105 6.51 16.68 5.41
C ILE A 105 5.39 17.71 5.50
N ARG A 106 4.28 17.44 6.18
CA ARG A 106 3.04 18.25 6.16
C ARG A 106 3.20 19.73 6.50
N ASN A 107 4.25 20.10 7.24
CA ASN A 107 4.51 21.49 7.62
C ASN A 107 5.35 22.27 6.59
N HIS A 108 5.74 21.67 5.47
CA HIS A 108 6.53 22.33 4.43
C HIS A 108 5.63 22.99 3.39
N SER A 109 5.91 24.23 3.02
CA SER A 109 5.06 25.05 2.14
C SER A 109 5.01 24.64 0.66
N HIS A 110 5.79 23.65 0.25
CA HIS A 110 6.00 23.28 -1.16
C HIS A 110 5.71 21.82 -1.45
N VAL A 111 5.04 21.11 -0.54
CA VAL A 111 4.65 19.72 -0.72
C VAL A 111 3.31 19.64 -1.45
N LYS A 112 3.15 18.64 -2.30
CA LYS A 112 1.89 18.37 -2.99
C LYS A 112 0.95 17.50 -2.17
N CYS A 113 1.49 16.62 -1.32
CA CYS A 113 0.68 15.86 -0.39
C CYS A 113 0.16 16.77 0.72
N ASP A 114 -1.16 17.01 0.75
CA ASP A 114 -1.85 17.70 1.82
C ASP A 114 -2.77 16.75 2.62
N GLN A 115 -3.39 17.26 3.69
CA GLN A 115 -4.27 16.44 4.53
C GLN A 115 -5.48 15.92 3.74
N ALA A 116 -6.01 16.70 2.80
CA ALA A 116 -7.14 16.28 1.98
C ALA A 116 -6.77 15.09 1.09
N PHE A 117 -5.56 15.10 0.52
CA PHE A 117 -5.03 13.99 -0.28
C PHE A 117 -4.92 12.69 0.52
N ILE A 118 -4.41 12.76 1.76
CA ILE A 118 -4.36 11.58 2.65
C ILE A 118 -5.77 11.14 3.06
N ASN A 119 -6.65 12.07 3.40
CA ASN A 119 -8.03 11.75 3.77
C ASN A 119 -8.78 11.09 2.62
N ASN A 120 -8.56 11.51 1.37
CA ASN A 120 -9.17 10.89 0.19
C ASN A 120 -8.74 9.43 0.03
N LEU A 121 -7.46 9.10 0.25
CA LEU A 121 -7.00 7.71 0.25
C LEU A 121 -7.70 6.89 1.35
N LEU A 122 -7.79 7.42 2.56
CA LEU A 122 -8.44 6.74 3.69
C LEU A 122 -9.94 6.53 3.46
N VAL A 123 -10.61 7.51 2.85
CA VAL A 123 -12.01 7.40 2.41
C VAL A 123 -12.16 6.30 1.37
N LEU A 124 -11.32 6.27 0.35
CA LEU A 124 -11.37 5.23 -0.68
C LEU A 124 -11.08 3.84 -0.11
N ALA A 125 -10.10 3.72 0.80
CA ALA A 125 -9.80 2.46 1.49
C ALA A 125 -11.01 1.99 2.30
N SER A 126 -11.69 2.92 2.99
CA SER A 126 -12.92 2.65 3.73
C SER A 126 -14.03 2.11 2.82
N GLU A 127 -14.30 2.79 1.71
CA GLU A 127 -15.32 2.39 0.73
C GLU A 127 -14.99 1.06 0.06
N THR A 128 -13.71 0.79 -0.18
CA THR A 128 -13.24 -0.49 -0.73
C THR A 128 -13.47 -1.62 0.27
N CYS A 129 -13.16 -1.44 1.56
CA CYS A 129 -13.45 -2.44 2.60
C CYS A 129 -14.95 -2.74 2.71
N GLU A 130 -15.79 -1.71 2.65
CA GLU A 130 -17.24 -1.86 2.71
C GLU A 130 -17.75 -2.67 1.52
N LYS A 131 -17.37 -2.31 0.28
CA LYS A 131 -17.71 -3.11 -0.92
C LYS A 131 -17.26 -4.57 -0.82
N ILE A 132 -16.07 -4.84 -0.29
CA ILE A 132 -15.60 -6.22 -0.08
C ILE A 132 -16.47 -6.93 0.96
N SER A 133 -16.86 -6.25 2.04
CA SER A 133 -17.75 -6.81 3.06
C SER A 133 -19.11 -7.17 2.47
N ASP A 134 -19.68 -6.29 1.64
CA ASP A 134 -20.97 -6.50 0.99
C ASP A 134 -20.92 -7.69 0.02
N GLU A 135 -19.88 -7.77 -0.81
CA GLU A 135 -19.68 -8.91 -1.73
C GLU A 135 -19.53 -10.24 -0.97
N LEU A 136 -18.79 -10.26 0.15
CA LEU A 136 -18.68 -11.45 0.99
C LEU A 136 -20.02 -11.82 1.66
N PHE A 137 -20.84 -10.81 1.97
CA PHE A 137 -22.18 -11.00 2.50
C PHE A 137 -23.10 -11.60 1.43
N ASP A 138 -23.04 -11.17 0.18
CA ASP A 138 -23.86 -11.70 -0.92
C ASP A 138 -23.45 -13.14 -1.28
N LEU A 139 -22.15 -13.44 -1.29
CA LEU A 139 -21.65 -14.78 -1.56
C LEU A 139 -22.11 -15.82 -0.53
N GLN A 140 -22.45 -15.39 0.68
CA GLN A 140 -22.82 -16.27 1.80
C GLN A 140 -24.10 -17.06 1.53
N ASP A 141 -25.04 -16.50 0.76
CA ASP A 141 -26.41 -17.03 0.64
C ASP A 141 -26.45 -18.37 -0.10
N ASN A 142 -25.39 -18.67 -0.86
CA ASN A 142 -25.23 -19.89 -1.64
C ASN A 142 -24.32 -20.94 -0.97
N GLN A 143 -23.93 -20.73 0.30
CA GLN A 143 -22.93 -21.55 0.98
C GLN A 143 -23.50 -22.37 2.13
N GLU A 144 -22.88 -23.52 2.37
CA GLU A 144 -23.15 -24.35 3.54
C GLU A 144 -22.76 -23.64 4.85
N PRO A 145 -23.40 -23.95 6.01
CA PRO A 145 -23.23 -23.20 7.25
C PRO A 145 -21.77 -22.94 7.69
N PRO A 146 -20.82 -23.89 7.59
CA PRO A 146 -19.42 -23.62 7.98
C PRO A 146 -18.74 -22.59 7.07
N ALA A 147 -19.01 -22.64 5.77
CA ALA A 147 -18.47 -21.70 4.80
C ALA A 147 -19.14 -20.32 4.94
N ARG A 148 -20.46 -20.30 5.16
CA ARG A 148 -21.23 -19.09 5.46
C ARG A 148 -20.71 -18.37 6.70
N LEU A 149 -20.43 -19.12 7.77
CA LEU A 149 -19.84 -18.57 9.00
C LEU A 149 -18.46 -17.95 8.74
N ALA A 150 -17.61 -18.60 7.95
CA ALA A 150 -16.29 -18.07 7.60
C ALA A 150 -16.40 -16.77 6.78
N LEU A 151 -17.31 -16.70 5.83
CA LEU A 151 -17.57 -15.49 5.03
C LEU A 151 -18.08 -14.34 5.90
N LEU A 152 -19.04 -14.58 6.78
CA LEU A 152 -19.54 -13.55 7.71
C LEU A 152 -18.46 -13.05 8.68
N GLN A 153 -17.59 -13.93 9.20
CA GLN A 153 -16.47 -13.50 10.04
C GLN A 153 -15.44 -12.67 9.26
N ALA A 154 -15.21 -13.01 7.98
CA ALA A 154 -14.39 -12.20 7.11
C ALA A 154 -15.04 -10.83 6.84
N GLY A 155 -16.31 -10.79 6.44
CA GLY A 155 -17.08 -9.55 6.23
C GLY A 155 -17.07 -8.66 7.47
N LYS A 156 -17.29 -9.24 8.66
CA LYS A 156 -17.17 -8.54 9.95
C LYS A 156 -15.81 -7.83 10.11
N SER A 157 -14.73 -8.50 9.72
CA SER A 157 -13.38 -7.94 9.82
C SER A 157 -13.16 -6.80 8.82
N TRP A 158 -13.68 -6.93 7.61
CA TRP A 158 -13.63 -5.92 6.55
C TRP A 158 -14.39 -4.65 6.92
N ILE A 159 -15.66 -4.76 7.33
CA ILE A 159 -16.43 -3.58 7.71
C ILE A 159 -15.86 -2.87 8.95
N ARG A 160 -15.24 -3.60 9.90
CA ARG A 160 -14.51 -2.97 11.02
C ARG A 160 -13.32 -2.15 10.53
N GLU A 161 -12.59 -2.66 9.54
CA GLU A 161 -11.49 -1.93 8.91
C GLU A 161 -12.00 -0.70 8.12
N ALA A 162 -13.16 -0.82 7.45
CA ALA A 162 -13.84 0.30 6.79
C ALA A 162 -14.11 1.46 7.76
N ILE A 163 -14.75 1.14 8.90
CA ILE A 163 -15.06 2.11 9.96
C ILE A 163 -13.79 2.75 10.54
N GLN A 164 -12.72 1.95 10.70
CA GLN A 164 -11.45 2.45 11.20
C GLN A 164 -10.82 3.47 10.25
N TYR A 165 -10.78 3.22 8.94
CA TYR A 165 -10.22 4.19 7.99
C TYR A 165 -11.10 5.44 7.85
N ARG A 166 -12.43 5.30 7.89
CA ARG A 166 -13.35 6.45 7.91
C ARG A 166 -13.06 7.35 9.12
N ARG A 167 -12.88 6.75 10.29
CA ARG A 167 -12.50 7.47 11.52
C ARG A 167 -11.14 8.15 11.40
N GLN A 168 -10.14 7.50 10.81
CA GLN A 168 -8.81 8.09 10.60
C GLN A 168 -8.87 9.30 9.66
N ALA A 169 -9.76 9.31 8.67
CA ALA A 169 -10.03 10.47 7.82
C ALA A 169 -10.77 11.61 8.55
N GLY A 170 -11.12 11.44 9.83
CA GLY A 170 -11.91 12.40 10.60
C GLY A 170 -13.40 12.39 10.24
N LEU A 171 -13.88 11.30 9.63
CA LEU A 171 -15.27 11.13 9.21
C LEU A 171 -15.94 10.00 10.00
N SER A 172 -17.26 9.97 9.96
CA SER A 172 -18.09 8.87 10.47
C SER A 172 -19.16 8.54 9.43
N SER A 173 -19.52 7.26 9.31
CA SER A 173 -20.58 6.80 8.41
C SER A 173 -21.54 5.93 9.20
N VAL A 174 -22.78 6.40 9.37
CA VAL A 174 -23.83 5.65 10.08
C VAL A 174 -24.12 4.34 9.33
N ASP A 175 -24.14 4.38 8.00
CA ASP A 175 -24.40 3.20 7.17
C ASP A 175 -23.38 2.08 7.44
N GLN A 176 -22.08 2.40 7.49
CA GLN A 176 -21.04 1.42 7.83
C GLN A 176 -21.21 0.83 9.24
N HIS A 177 -21.66 1.65 10.19
CA HIS A 177 -21.96 1.19 11.54
C HIS A 177 -23.15 0.22 11.56
N LEU A 178 -24.18 0.50 10.77
CA LEU A 178 -25.35 -0.38 10.62
C LEU A 178 -24.99 -1.67 9.88
N SER A 179 -24.20 -1.62 8.81
CA SER A 179 -23.69 -2.81 8.11
C SER A 179 -22.91 -3.73 9.05
N TYR A 180 -22.12 -3.18 9.97
CA TYR A 180 -21.45 -3.97 10.99
C TYR A 180 -22.41 -4.61 11.99
N LEU A 181 -23.43 -3.87 12.47
CA LEU A 181 -24.45 -4.42 13.37
C LEU A 181 -25.29 -5.52 12.70
N ASN A 182 -25.66 -5.33 11.43
CA ASN A 182 -26.34 -6.32 10.61
C ASN A 182 -25.49 -7.60 10.43
N THR A 183 -24.18 -7.44 10.23
CA THR A 183 -23.24 -8.57 10.17
C THR A 183 -23.19 -9.34 11.50
N LEU A 184 -23.19 -8.64 12.65
CA LEU A 184 -23.23 -9.28 13.97
C LEU A 184 -24.54 -10.03 14.20
N GLU A 185 -25.67 -9.46 13.79
CA GLU A 185 -26.96 -10.12 13.87
C GLU A 185 -26.99 -11.40 13.01
N SER A 186 -26.51 -11.31 11.78
CA SER A 186 -26.42 -12.43 10.85
C SER A 186 -25.53 -13.56 11.40
N LEU A 187 -24.39 -13.20 12.01
CA LEU A 187 -23.53 -14.14 12.73
C LEU A 187 -24.26 -14.84 13.87
N PHE A 188 -25.03 -14.10 14.67
CA PHE A 188 -25.78 -14.69 15.78
C PHE A 188 -26.92 -15.61 15.31
N LYS A 189 -27.63 -15.21 14.23
CA LYS A 189 -28.67 -16.04 13.60
C LYS A 189 -28.10 -17.37 13.10
N LEU A 190 -26.86 -17.37 12.63
CA LEU A 190 -26.17 -18.57 12.15
C LEU A 190 -25.57 -19.42 13.28
N ASP A 191 -24.97 -18.76 14.27
CA ASP A 191 -24.36 -19.36 15.46
C ASP A 191 -24.72 -18.53 16.70
N ALA A 192 -25.57 -19.08 17.57
CA ALA A 192 -26.14 -18.40 18.74
C ALA A 192 -25.11 -18.20 19.87
N ASN A 193 -23.96 -17.61 19.54
CA ASN A 193 -22.86 -17.33 20.44
C ASN A 193 -23.15 -16.04 21.25
N PRO A 194 -23.22 -16.12 22.59
CA PRO A 194 -23.40 -14.94 23.46
C PRO A 194 -22.30 -13.89 23.31
N GLU A 195 -21.10 -14.25 22.87
CA GLU A 195 -20.00 -13.30 22.63
C GLU A 195 -20.35 -12.30 21.52
N THR A 196 -21.04 -12.75 20.46
CA THR A 196 -21.50 -11.89 19.36
C THR A 196 -22.47 -10.82 19.86
N MET A 197 -23.38 -11.19 20.78
CA MET A 197 -24.32 -10.25 21.40
C MET A 197 -23.62 -9.28 22.35
N ASN A 198 -22.63 -9.74 23.11
CA ASN A 198 -21.81 -8.85 23.94
C ASN A 198 -21.01 -7.86 23.07
N GLU A 199 -20.47 -8.31 21.93
CA GLU A 199 -19.79 -7.46 20.94
C GLU A 199 -20.76 -6.39 20.40
N MET A 200 -21.98 -6.77 20.01
CA MET A 200 -23.03 -5.85 19.55
C MET A 200 -23.38 -4.79 20.60
N LEU A 201 -23.63 -5.21 21.84
CA LEU A 201 -23.96 -4.31 22.95
C LEU A 201 -22.81 -3.32 23.22
N SER A 202 -21.58 -3.84 23.40
CA SER A 202 -20.39 -3.03 23.63
C SER A 202 -20.10 -2.06 22.48
N TYR A 203 -20.37 -2.48 21.25
CA TYR A 203 -20.17 -1.64 20.08
C TYR A 203 -21.17 -0.48 20.03
N THR A 204 -22.46 -0.72 20.24
CA THR A 204 -23.47 0.36 20.25
C THR A 204 -23.19 1.40 21.35
N GLU A 205 -22.60 1.00 22.48
CA GLU A 205 -22.14 1.89 23.54
C GLU A 205 -20.92 2.72 23.11
N SER A 206 -19.88 2.05 22.64
CA SER A 206 -18.59 2.69 22.33
C SER A 206 -18.62 3.56 21.08
N SER A 207 -19.50 3.26 20.12
CA SER A 207 -19.70 4.06 18.89
C SER A 207 -20.52 5.33 19.10
N GLN A 208 -21.22 5.46 20.25
CA GLN A 208 -22.06 6.62 20.59
C GLN A 208 -23.17 6.92 19.57
N LEU A 209 -23.61 5.93 18.77
CA LEU A 209 -24.62 6.11 17.72
C LEU A 209 -25.93 6.71 18.27
N LEU A 210 -26.38 6.25 19.45
CA LEU A 210 -27.60 6.76 20.11
C LEU A 210 -27.45 8.14 20.76
N VAL A 211 -26.24 8.70 20.81
CA VAL A 211 -25.97 10.08 21.27
C VAL A 211 -26.05 11.06 20.10
N THR A 212 -25.78 10.59 18.89
CA THR A 212 -25.91 11.41 17.68
C THR A 212 -27.38 11.58 17.29
N VAL A 213 -27.73 12.72 16.69
CA VAL A 213 -29.09 12.96 16.19
C VAL A 213 -29.25 12.19 14.89
N LEU A 214 -30.04 11.11 14.94
CA LEU A 214 -30.33 10.25 13.80
C LEU A 214 -31.75 10.52 13.26
N PRO A 215 -31.99 10.33 11.96
CA PRO A 215 -33.34 10.12 11.44
C PRO A 215 -34.05 9.00 12.20
N ALA A 216 -35.34 9.14 12.44
CA ALA A 216 -36.10 8.21 13.28
C ALA A 216 -35.99 6.74 12.82
N THR A 217 -35.87 6.49 11.51
CA THR A 217 -35.68 5.15 10.94
C THR A 217 -34.35 4.53 11.36
N LEU A 218 -33.25 5.28 11.22
CA LEU A 218 -31.92 4.83 11.63
C LEU A 218 -31.81 4.75 13.16
N GLU A 219 -32.49 5.65 13.89
CA GLU A 219 -32.58 5.56 15.36
C GLU A 219 -33.29 4.27 15.79
N LEU A 220 -34.39 3.90 15.13
CA LEU A 220 -35.09 2.64 15.40
C LEU A 220 -34.16 1.46 15.16
N GLU A 221 -33.42 1.44 14.06
CA GLU A 221 -32.51 0.36 13.71
C GLU A 221 -31.39 0.16 14.74
N VAL A 222 -30.74 1.24 15.18
CA VAL A 222 -29.74 1.17 16.25
C VAL A 222 -30.38 0.72 17.58
N CYS A 223 -31.59 1.20 17.89
CA CYS A 223 -32.32 0.78 19.09
C CYS A 223 -32.71 -0.71 19.02
N TYR A 224 -33.09 -1.20 17.85
CA TYR A 224 -33.43 -2.60 17.59
C TYR A 224 -32.23 -3.51 17.90
N TYR A 225 -31.06 -3.23 17.33
CA TYR A 225 -29.85 -4.03 17.58
C TYR A 225 -29.49 -4.08 19.07
N ARG A 226 -29.60 -2.93 19.75
CA ARG A 226 -29.34 -2.86 21.19
C ARG A 226 -30.38 -3.63 22.02
N ALA A 227 -31.66 -3.52 21.67
CA ALA A 227 -32.73 -4.26 22.32
C ALA A 227 -32.58 -5.78 22.10
N LEU A 228 -32.18 -6.20 20.91
CA LEU A 228 -31.92 -7.59 20.57
C LEU A 228 -30.81 -8.16 21.45
N ALA A 229 -29.65 -7.49 21.50
CA ALA A 229 -28.53 -7.92 22.33
C ALA A 229 -28.88 -7.94 23.83
N ALA A 230 -29.56 -6.92 24.34
CA ALA A 230 -30.00 -6.87 25.73
C ALA A 230 -31.00 -8.00 26.07
N PHE A 231 -31.90 -8.32 25.14
CA PHE A 231 -32.87 -9.40 25.29
C PHE A 231 -32.20 -10.78 25.35
N GLU A 232 -31.36 -11.10 24.37
CA GLU A 232 -30.69 -12.40 24.30
C GLU A 232 -29.72 -12.62 25.47
N LEU A 233 -29.13 -11.55 25.99
CA LEU A 233 -28.24 -11.58 27.17
C LEU A 233 -28.97 -11.42 28.51
N GLN A 234 -30.31 -11.30 28.51
CA GLN A 234 -31.14 -11.09 29.71
C GLN A 234 -30.66 -9.91 30.58
N LYS A 235 -30.36 -8.77 29.94
CA LYS A 235 -29.94 -7.54 30.63
C LYS A 235 -31.14 -6.75 31.17
N ASP A 236 -30.95 -6.11 32.32
CA ASP A 236 -31.99 -5.33 33.01
C ASP A 236 -32.46 -4.11 32.19
N ASP A 237 -31.62 -3.58 31.30
CA ASP A 237 -31.94 -2.43 30.45
C ASP A 237 -32.72 -2.78 29.19
N CYS A 238 -33.04 -4.06 28.96
CA CYS A 238 -33.82 -4.53 27.83
C CYS A 238 -35.19 -3.82 27.71
N GLU A 239 -35.92 -3.67 28.82
CA GLU A 239 -37.24 -3.03 28.85
C GLU A 239 -37.18 -1.57 28.32
N LEU A 240 -36.12 -0.85 28.69
CA LEU A 240 -35.91 0.54 28.29
C LEU A 240 -35.78 0.66 26.76
N PHE A 241 -35.02 -0.24 26.13
CA PHE A 241 -34.83 -0.22 24.68
C PHE A 241 -36.06 -0.71 23.92
N MET A 242 -36.76 -1.73 24.42
CA MET A 242 -38.04 -2.16 23.86
C MET A 242 -39.08 -1.03 23.87
N ALA A 243 -39.19 -0.29 24.97
CA ALA A 243 -40.08 0.86 25.08
C ALA A 243 -39.68 2.02 24.15
N ARG A 244 -38.37 2.22 23.90
CA ARG A 244 -37.89 3.20 22.92
C ARG A 244 -38.24 2.78 21.49
N CYS A 245 -38.03 1.52 21.12
CA CYS A 245 -38.44 1.00 19.81
C CYS A 245 -39.94 1.17 19.58
N GLN A 246 -40.78 0.80 20.55
CA GLN A 246 -42.24 0.96 20.45
C GLN A 246 -42.63 2.43 20.22
N ARG A 247 -42.06 3.38 20.98
CA ARG A 247 -42.35 4.80 20.81
C ARG A 247 -41.95 5.33 19.42
N LEU A 248 -40.84 4.86 18.87
CA LEU A 248 -40.41 5.24 17.51
C LEU A 248 -41.38 4.67 16.46
N ILE A 249 -41.79 3.41 16.61
CA ILE A 249 -42.77 2.75 15.74
C ILE A 249 -44.11 3.49 15.77
N ASP A 250 -44.60 3.86 16.95
CA ASP A 250 -45.87 4.58 17.13
C ASP A 250 -45.83 6.00 16.51
N GLY A 251 -44.63 6.58 16.38
CA GLY A 251 -44.41 7.89 15.77
C GLY A 251 -44.32 7.87 14.25
N PHE A 252 -44.22 6.69 13.63
CA PHE A 252 -44.17 6.55 12.19
C PHE A 252 -45.55 6.64 11.53
N ASP A 253 -45.57 7.10 10.27
CA ASP A 253 -46.77 7.05 9.45
C ASP A 253 -47.04 5.64 8.91
N SER A 254 -48.20 5.45 8.28
CA SER A 254 -48.59 4.14 7.75
C SER A 254 -47.65 3.62 6.66
N SER A 255 -46.95 4.50 5.93
CA SER A 255 -46.00 4.11 4.86
C SER A 255 -44.72 3.49 5.40
N ALA A 256 -44.30 3.82 6.61
CA ALA A 256 -43.12 3.21 7.23
C ALA A 256 -43.36 1.78 7.75
N ASN A 257 -44.59 1.26 7.71
CA ASN A 257 -44.85 -0.15 8.03
C ASN A 257 -44.23 -1.13 7.04
N ASP A 258 -43.87 -0.68 5.83
CA ASP A 258 -43.24 -1.53 4.82
C ASP A 258 -41.71 -1.67 5.05
N LEU A 259 -41.16 -1.03 6.08
CA LEU A 259 -39.73 -1.12 6.42
C LEU A 259 -39.43 -2.40 7.20
N ILE A 260 -38.44 -3.17 6.73
CA ILE A 260 -38.01 -4.45 7.34
C ILE A 260 -37.70 -4.29 8.84
N VAL A 261 -36.98 -3.23 9.23
CA VAL A 261 -36.63 -2.96 10.62
C VAL A 261 -37.85 -2.77 11.54
N VAL A 262 -38.96 -2.25 11.02
CA VAL A 262 -40.20 -2.08 11.79
C VAL A 262 -40.81 -3.45 12.11
N ASP A 263 -40.82 -4.36 11.15
CA ASP A 263 -41.32 -5.72 11.34
C ASP A 263 -40.42 -6.52 12.29
N ASP A 264 -39.10 -6.42 12.13
CA ASP A 264 -38.14 -7.06 13.03
C ASP A 264 -38.26 -6.54 14.47
N ALA A 265 -38.40 -5.22 14.65
CA ALA A 265 -38.60 -4.62 15.96
C ALA A 265 -39.95 -5.02 16.59
N LYS A 266 -41.05 -5.07 15.81
CA LYS A 266 -42.35 -5.57 16.29
C LYS A 266 -42.26 -7.04 16.71
N ALA A 267 -41.61 -7.87 15.91
CA ALA A 267 -41.41 -9.29 16.23
C ALA A 267 -40.64 -9.47 17.53
N LEU A 268 -39.56 -8.70 17.72
CA LEU A 268 -38.76 -8.72 18.95
C LEU A 268 -39.56 -8.26 20.18
N ILE A 269 -40.34 -7.17 20.08
CA ILE A 269 -41.21 -6.67 21.16
C ILE A 269 -42.27 -7.71 21.53
N ASN A 270 -42.87 -8.38 20.56
CA ASN A 270 -43.86 -9.43 20.81
C ASN A 270 -43.23 -10.64 21.51
N ARG A 271 -42.02 -11.04 21.11
CA ARG A 271 -41.26 -12.11 21.78
C ARG A 271 -40.95 -11.75 23.24
N TYR A 272 -40.55 -10.51 23.49
CA TYR A 272 -40.32 -9.99 24.84
C TYR A 272 -41.59 -10.04 25.71
N ARG A 273 -42.74 -9.59 25.20
CA ARG A 273 -44.02 -9.66 25.95
C ARG A 273 -44.45 -11.10 26.24
N GLY A 274 -44.21 -12.01 25.29
CA GLY A 274 -44.47 -13.44 25.47
C GLY A 274 -43.67 -14.06 26.61
N SER A 275 -42.42 -13.64 26.84
CA SER A 275 -41.60 -14.21 27.92
C SER A 275 -42.05 -13.88 29.35
N PHE A 276 -42.85 -12.82 29.55
CA PHE A 276 -43.42 -12.47 30.86
C PHE A 276 -44.84 -12.98 31.05
N SER A 277 -45.45 -13.53 30.00
CA SER A 277 -46.73 -14.23 30.11
C SER A 277 -46.44 -15.56 30.79
N THR A 278 -46.42 -15.54 32.14
CA THR A 278 -46.29 -16.72 32.99
C THR A 278 -47.17 -17.84 32.45
N PRO A 279 -46.71 -19.10 32.39
CA PRO A 279 -47.59 -20.21 32.07
C PRO A 279 -48.75 -20.15 33.04
N ASP A 280 -49.95 -19.95 32.49
CA ASP A 280 -51.18 -19.87 33.24
C ASP A 280 -51.20 -21.00 34.27
N ALA A 281 -51.54 -20.65 35.51
CA ALA A 281 -51.73 -21.56 36.63
C ALA A 281 -53.00 -22.42 36.45
N PHE A 282 -53.27 -22.88 35.23
CA PHE A 282 -54.43 -23.67 34.82
C PHE A 282 -53.97 -24.99 34.20
N ASP A 283 -53.49 -25.90 35.06
CA ASP A 283 -53.68 -27.35 34.91
C ASP A 283 -53.34 -28.08 36.23
N ARG A 284 -53.94 -27.59 37.32
CA ARG A 284 -54.20 -28.37 38.54
C ARG A 284 -55.69 -28.38 38.79
N ALA A 285 -56.43 -28.99 37.88
CA ALA A 285 -57.78 -29.45 38.17
C ALA A 285 -57.97 -30.80 37.46
N ASP A 286 -58.15 -31.83 38.28
CA ASP A 286 -58.84 -33.09 37.97
C ASP A 286 -58.09 -34.14 37.13
N ASP A 287 -57.00 -34.69 37.68
CA ASP A 287 -56.71 -36.13 37.51
C ASP A 287 -57.67 -36.93 38.42
N TYR A 288 -58.90 -37.07 37.94
CA TYR A 288 -59.83 -38.08 38.42
C TYR A 288 -59.32 -39.45 37.97
N LEU A 289 -59.04 -40.29 38.97
CA LEU A 289 -58.80 -41.72 38.90
C LEU A 289 -59.81 -42.41 37.94
N ASP A 290 -59.33 -43.05 36.89
CA ASP A 290 -60.06 -44.10 36.17
C ASP A 290 -59.25 -45.42 36.22
N PRO A 291 -59.53 -46.31 37.19
CA PRO A 291 -58.80 -47.56 37.37
C PRO A 291 -59.56 -48.73 36.74
N ASP A 292 -59.68 -48.82 35.41
CA ASP A 292 -60.18 -50.04 34.76
C ASP A 292 -59.87 -50.09 33.25
N ARG A 293 -58.60 -50.32 32.89
CA ARG A 293 -58.27 -50.73 31.51
C ARG A 293 -57.23 -51.85 31.48
N MET A 294 -57.75 -53.07 31.64
CA MET A 294 -57.12 -54.34 31.25
C MET A 294 -57.42 -54.61 29.78
N ASP A 295 -56.39 -54.81 28.95
CA ASP A 295 -56.39 -55.55 27.68
C ASP A 295 -54.91 -55.66 27.27
N ASP A 296 -54.15 -56.76 27.37
CA ASP A 296 -54.31 -58.17 26.96
C ASP A 296 -54.43 -58.41 25.44
N SER A 297 -53.31 -58.25 24.74
CA SER A 297 -52.96 -59.00 23.51
C SER A 297 -51.60 -58.46 23.03
N GLY A 298 -50.67 -59.21 22.47
CA GLY A 298 -50.66 -60.59 22.04
C GLY A 298 -49.32 -60.80 21.34
N PHE A 299 -48.62 -61.84 21.78
CA PHE A 299 -47.44 -62.46 21.18
C PHE A 299 -47.49 -62.53 19.65
N GLU A 300 -46.41 -62.14 18.96
CA GLU A 300 -45.96 -62.82 17.73
C GLU A 300 -44.42 -62.75 17.61
N GLU A 301 -43.78 -63.87 17.98
CA GLU A 301 -42.41 -64.22 17.62
C GLU A 301 -42.31 -64.60 16.14
N ARG A 302 -41.22 -64.21 15.47
CA ARG A 302 -40.71 -64.92 14.28
C ARG A 302 -39.17 -64.86 14.19
N PRO A 303 -38.55 -65.82 13.48
CA PRO A 303 -37.47 -66.63 14.05
C PRO A 303 -36.07 -66.26 13.56
N MET A 304 -35.10 -66.74 14.33
CA MET A 304 -33.69 -66.88 13.97
C MET A 304 -33.52 -67.80 12.74
N GLU A 305 -32.73 -67.34 11.77
CA GLU A 305 -31.92 -68.21 10.92
C GLU A 305 -30.45 -67.84 11.14
N ASP A 306 -29.72 -68.82 11.65
CA ASP A 306 -28.28 -68.93 11.73
C ASP A 306 -27.85 -69.84 10.57
N ASP A 307 -26.88 -69.44 9.76
CA ASP A 307 -25.78 -70.35 9.39
C ASP A 307 -24.70 -69.69 8.50
N SER A 308 -23.49 -69.67 9.05
CA SER A 308 -22.24 -70.15 8.43
C SER A 308 -21.51 -69.35 7.31
N ASN A 309 -20.41 -68.73 7.75
CA ASN A 309 -19.01 -68.92 7.28
C ASN A 309 -18.74 -69.36 5.82
N VAL A 310 -18.16 -68.47 5.01
CA VAL A 310 -17.07 -68.79 4.06
C VAL A 310 -16.11 -67.58 3.92
N MET A 311 -14.87 -67.75 4.38
CA MET A 311 -13.70 -66.96 3.96
C MET A 311 -13.19 -67.50 2.61
N PRO A 312 -12.60 -66.66 1.74
CA PRO A 312 -11.14 -66.58 1.73
C PRO A 312 -10.53 -65.19 1.44
N ASN A 313 -9.32 -65.01 1.97
CA ASN A 313 -8.35 -63.95 1.66
C ASN A 313 -8.11 -63.75 0.15
N PHE A 314 -7.95 -62.49 -0.24
CA PHE A 314 -6.77 -61.86 -0.87
C PHE A 314 -7.23 -60.66 -1.71
N PHE A 315 -6.77 -59.44 -1.38
CA PHE A 315 -6.11 -58.48 -2.26
C PHE A 315 -6.01 -57.11 -1.56
N SER A 316 -4.78 -56.69 -1.30
CA SER A 316 -4.43 -55.30 -1.01
C SER A 316 -4.85 -54.40 -2.16
N ALA A 317 -5.62 -53.36 -1.87
CA ALA A 317 -5.70 -52.17 -2.70
C ALA A 317 -5.92 -50.95 -1.82
N THR A 318 -4.89 -50.11 -1.84
CA THR A 318 -4.76 -48.74 -1.36
C THR A 318 -6.05 -47.93 -1.48
N MET A 319 -6.60 -47.47 -0.35
CA MET A 319 -7.59 -46.39 -0.28
C MET A 319 -6.86 -45.05 -0.18
N PRO A 320 -7.28 -43.99 -0.91
CA PRO A 320 -6.76 -42.65 -0.71
C PRO A 320 -7.46 -42.01 0.50
N ALA A 321 -6.64 -41.47 1.40
CA ALA A 321 -7.10 -40.74 2.57
C ALA A 321 -7.77 -39.42 2.16
N ALA A 322 -8.95 -39.20 2.73
CA ALA A 322 -9.61 -37.92 2.82
C ALA A 322 -8.71 -36.92 3.56
N ALA A 323 -8.46 -35.76 2.94
CA ALA A 323 -7.84 -34.63 3.58
C ALA A 323 -8.90 -33.85 4.37
N ALA A 324 -8.99 -34.13 5.67
CA ALA A 324 -9.67 -33.30 6.64
C ALA A 324 -8.62 -32.59 7.51
N SER A 325 -8.82 -31.29 7.66
CA SER A 325 -8.08 -30.33 8.47
C SER A 325 -7.72 -30.84 9.86
N GLN A 326 -6.46 -30.65 10.24
CA GLN A 326 -6.04 -30.57 11.64
C GLN A 326 -5.48 -29.17 11.90
N LEU A 327 -6.32 -28.35 12.53
CA LEU A 327 -5.91 -27.21 13.34
C LEU A 327 -5.14 -27.74 14.56
N ALA A 328 -3.82 -27.57 14.55
CA ALA A 328 -2.99 -27.75 15.72
C ALA A 328 -2.45 -26.38 16.15
N ALA A 329 -2.82 -25.98 17.35
CA ALA A 329 -2.32 -24.84 18.07
C ALA A 329 -0.78 -24.88 18.14
N GLY A 330 -0.14 -23.92 17.46
CA GLY A 330 1.29 -23.65 17.55
C GLY A 330 1.52 -22.31 18.24
N THR A 331 1.89 -22.36 19.51
CA THR A 331 2.46 -21.25 20.28
C THR A 331 3.66 -20.66 19.54
N SER A 332 3.50 -19.47 18.95
CA SER A 332 4.60 -18.75 18.32
C SER A 332 5.44 -18.03 19.38
N PRO A 333 6.78 -18.18 19.36
CA PRO A 333 7.65 -17.48 20.29
C PRO A 333 7.81 -16.02 19.88
N LEU A 334 7.87 -15.17 20.91
CA LEU A 334 8.23 -13.75 20.86
C LEU A 334 9.43 -13.49 19.94
N LEU A 335 9.18 -12.89 18.77
CA LEU A 335 10.20 -12.30 17.90
C LEU A 335 10.41 -10.83 18.30
N ASN A 336 11.22 -10.64 19.35
CA ASN A 336 11.76 -9.34 19.73
C ASN A 336 12.88 -8.93 18.75
N ASN A 337 12.51 -8.30 17.63
CA ASN A 337 13.17 -7.14 16.99
C ASN A 337 12.69 -6.97 15.54
N PRO A 338 11.78 -6.03 15.24
CA PRO A 338 11.60 -5.59 13.87
C PRO A 338 12.67 -4.53 13.57
N LYS A 339 13.66 -4.86 12.73
CA LYS A 339 14.39 -3.85 11.95
C LYS A 339 13.48 -3.44 10.79
N PRO A 340 12.89 -2.23 10.76
CA PRO A 340 11.81 -1.90 9.84
C PRO A 340 12.28 -1.44 8.44
N TRP A 341 13.40 -1.96 7.92
CA TRP A 341 14.03 -1.43 6.68
C TRP A 341 14.49 -2.48 5.66
N LEU A 342 13.97 -3.72 5.71
CA LEU A 342 14.45 -4.82 4.85
C LEU A 342 13.66 -5.04 3.55
N PHE A 343 13.28 -3.96 2.85
CA PHE A 343 12.85 -4.06 1.44
C PHE A 343 13.73 -3.25 0.47
N PHE A 344 14.78 -2.58 0.96
CA PHE A 344 15.80 -1.95 0.13
C PHE A 344 17.00 -2.89 -0.03
N GLN A 345 16.89 -3.89 -0.90
CA GLN A 345 18.09 -4.38 -1.57
C GLN A 345 18.26 -3.55 -2.85
N PRO A 346 19.23 -2.62 -2.93
CA PRO A 346 19.46 -1.88 -4.15
C PRO A 346 19.74 -2.86 -5.29
N SER A 347 19.09 -2.62 -6.44
CA SER A 347 19.53 -3.21 -7.71
C SER A 347 21.02 -2.90 -7.86
N VAL A 348 21.83 -3.92 -8.14
CA VAL A 348 23.29 -3.82 -8.36
C VAL A 348 23.61 -2.51 -9.07
N GLU A 349 24.19 -1.56 -8.34
CA GLU A 349 24.48 -0.21 -8.82
C GLU A 349 25.25 -0.27 -10.15
N SER A 350 25.00 0.68 -11.06
CA SER A 350 25.72 0.73 -12.33
C SER A 350 27.22 0.93 -12.03
N THR A 351 28.00 -0.12 -12.30
CA THR A 351 29.41 -0.18 -11.90
C THR A 351 30.22 0.96 -12.55
N GLY A 352 29.80 1.45 -13.72
CA GLY A 352 30.49 2.50 -14.47
C GLY A 352 30.46 3.89 -13.84
N THR A 353 29.30 4.37 -13.36
CA THR A 353 29.20 5.71 -12.75
C THR A 353 30.07 5.79 -11.49
N MET A 354 29.99 4.76 -10.64
CA MET A 354 30.81 4.68 -9.43
C MET A 354 32.31 4.60 -9.72
N GLN A 355 32.72 3.90 -10.79
CA GLN A 355 34.11 3.88 -11.25
C GLN A 355 34.63 5.29 -11.56
N VAL A 356 33.85 6.09 -12.30
CA VAL A 356 34.24 7.48 -12.63
C VAL A 356 34.31 8.32 -11.36
N VAL A 357 33.30 8.25 -10.50
CA VAL A 357 33.25 9.03 -9.26
C VAL A 357 34.43 8.67 -8.34
N ALA A 358 34.73 7.39 -8.16
CA ALA A 358 35.87 6.94 -7.37
C ALA A 358 37.20 7.46 -7.95
N ALA A 359 37.37 7.38 -9.27
CA ALA A 359 38.58 7.89 -9.93
C ALA A 359 38.72 9.41 -9.82
N MET A 360 37.61 10.14 -9.92
CA MET A 360 37.54 11.59 -9.72
C MET A 360 37.83 11.98 -8.25
N ARG A 361 37.37 11.19 -7.28
CA ARG A 361 37.73 11.38 -5.85
C ARG A 361 39.23 11.20 -5.63
N ALA A 362 39.82 10.15 -6.20
CA ALA A 362 41.25 9.85 -6.04
C ALA A 362 42.16 10.99 -6.52
N ILE A 363 41.82 11.64 -7.65
CA ILE A 363 42.61 12.79 -8.14
C ILE A 363 42.31 14.11 -7.41
N THR A 364 41.24 14.18 -6.62
CA THR A 364 40.86 15.39 -5.88
C THR A 364 41.18 15.32 -4.38
N ASP A 365 41.38 14.14 -3.79
CA ASP A 365 41.71 13.95 -2.37
C ASP A 365 42.94 14.76 -1.91
N HIS A 366 43.91 14.96 -2.80
CA HIS A 366 45.15 15.67 -2.50
C HIS A 366 45.19 17.09 -3.07
N ALA A 367 44.18 17.49 -3.83
CA ALA A 367 44.13 18.79 -4.47
C ALA A 367 43.44 19.81 -3.55
N LYS A 368 44.18 20.84 -3.13
CA LYS A 368 43.63 21.98 -2.36
C LYS A 368 43.14 23.13 -3.25
N ASN A 369 43.28 22.99 -4.56
CA ASN A 369 43.05 24.08 -5.51
C ASN A 369 41.68 23.92 -6.18
N GLU A 370 40.72 24.76 -5.82
CA GLU A 370 39.36 24.77 -6.37
C GLU A 370 39.35 24.99 -7.89
N LYS A 371 40.32 25.74 -8.42
CA LYS A 371 40.48 25.96 -9.87
C LYS A 371 40.80 24.67 -10.61
N PHE A 372 41.45 23.72 -9.96
CA PHE A 372 41.72 22.42 -10.55
C PHE A 372 40.41 21.64 -10.79
N PHE A 373 39.49 21.68 -9.82
CA PHE A 373 38.17 21.05 -9.97
C PHE A 373 37.35 21.70 -11.09
N ALA A 374 37.31 23.04 -11.11
CA ALA A 374 36.65 23.81 -12.17
C ALA A 374 37.23 23.47 -13.56
N ASN A 375 38.56 23.39 -13.69
CA ASN A 375 39.20 23.02 -14.95
C ASN A 375 38.79 21.62 -15.41
N ILE A 376 38.72 20.62 -14.51
CA ILE A 376 38.29 19.26 -14.88
C ILE A 376 36.83 19.25 -15.36
N LEU A 377 35.90 19.90 -14.65
CA LEU A 377 34.51 19.98 -15.10
C LEU A 377 34.38 20.70 -16.44
N SER A 378 35.16 21.77 -16.66
CA SER A 378 35.18 22.44 -17.95
C SER A 378 35.66 21.53 -19.07
N VAL A 379 36.63 20.65 -18.82
CA VAL A 379 37.11 19.66 -19.80
C VAL A 379 36.07 18.57 -20.04
N ALA A 380 35.39 18.10 -18.99
CA ALA A 380 34.27 17.17 -19.15
C ALA A 380 33.15 17.81 -19.99
N GLY A 381 32.82 19.08 -19.72
CA GLY A 381 31.86 19.86 -20.51
C GLY A 381 32.26 19.97 -21.97
N ASP A 382 33.55 20.19 -22.25
CA ASP A 382 34.10 20.21 -23.61
C ASP A 382 33.95 18.85 -24.32
N TYR A 383 34.12 17.73 -23.62
CA TYR A 383 33.88 16.40 -24.17
C TYR A 383 32.40 16.24 -24.58
N PHE A 384 31.44 16.58 -23.71
CA PHE A 384 30.02 16.52 -24.06
C PHE A 384 29.65 17.46 -25.20
N TYR A 385 30.20 18.67 -25.20
CA TYR A 385 29.92 19.67 -26.20
C TYR A 385 30.43 19.28 -27.60
N LYS A 386 31.64 18.71 -27.70
CA LYS A 386 32.34 18.50 -28.97
C LYS A 386 32.38 17.05 -29.44
N ASN A 387 32.55 16.11 -28.52
CA ASN A 387 33.00 14.74 -28.82
C ASN A 387 31.95 13.67 -28.51
N CYS A 388 31.04 13.92 -27.58
CA CYS A 388 30.07 12.92 -27.14
C CYS A 388 29.04 12.58 -28.23
N ARG A 389 28.77 11.28 -28.40
CA ARG A 389 27.89 10.70 -29.43
C ARG A 389 26.43 10.53 -28.98
N VAL A 390 26.03 11.12 -27.85
CA VAL A 390 24.64 11.17 -27.41
C VAL A 390 23.85 12.14 -28.31
N LYS A 391 22.51 11.99 -28.39
CA LYS A 391 21.62 12.92 -29.10
C LYS A 391 21.99 14.37 -28.80
N PHE A 392 22.02 15.19 -29.85
CA PHE A 392 22.51 16.58 -29.81
C PHE A 392 21.93 17.40 -28.65
N LYS A 393 20.61 17.36 -28.46
CA LYS A 393 19.93 18.07 -27.37
C LYS A 393 20.47 17.68 -25.99
N ASN A 394 20.62 16.38 -25.74
CA ASN A 394 21.03 15.85 -24.44
C ASN A 394 22.49 16.19 -24.11
N ARG A 395 23.40 16.05 -25.09
CA ARG A 395 24.82 16.40 -24.87
C ARG A 395 25.02 17.91 -24.65
N MET A 396 24.18 18.76 -25.25
CA MET A 396 24.20 20.21 -25.02
C MET A 396 23.73 20.58 -23.61
N LEU A 397 22.70 19.88 -23.10
CA LEU A 397 22.23 20.07 -21.72
C LEU A 397 23.30 19.64 -20.70
N MET A 398 23.86 18.43 -20.86
CA MET A 398 24.95 17.92 -20.02
C MET A 398 26.16 18.87 -20.01
N ALA A 399 26.58 19.37 -21.18
CA ALA A 399 27.67 20.33 -21.27
C ALA A 399 27.33 21.66 -20.55
N ASN A 400 26.09 22.16 -20.71
CA ASN A 400 25.65 23.36 -20.01
C ASN A 400 25.64 23.19 -18.49
N ASP A 401 25.20 22.04 -17.99
CA ASP A 401 25.18 21.73 -16.55
C ASP A 401 26.61 21.69 -15.98
N LEU A 402 27.54 21.02 -16.68
CA LEU A 402 28.96 20.99 -16.31
C LEU A 402 29.62 22.37 -16.32
N TYR A 403 29.33 23.22 -17.31
CA TYR A 403 29.84 24.61 -17.30
C TYR A 403 29.19 25.44 -16.18
N THR A 404 27.93 25.18 -15.84
CA THR A 404 27.26 25.85 -14.73
C THR A 404 27.91 25.45 -13.40
N ALA A 405 28.17 24.16 -13.19
CA ALA A 405 28.90 23.66 -12.03
C ALA A 405 30.35 24.20 -11.97
N THR A 406 31.01 24.31 -13.13
CA THR A 406 32.33 24.96 -13.23
C THR A 406 32.27 26.40 -12.72
N LEU A 407 31.28 27.18 -13.17
CA LEU A 407 31.11 28.58 -12.79
C LEU A 407 30.61 28.78 -11.36
N SER A 408 30.01 27.76 -10.74
CA SER A 408 29.72 27.80 -9.31
C SER A 408 30.98 27.59 -8.45
N ILE A 409 31.97 26.84 -8.96
CA ILE A 409 33.25 26.64 -8.27
C ILE A 409 34.20 27.82 -8.52
N ASP A 410 34.40 28.21 -9.78
CA ASP A 410 35.21 29.37 -10.16
C ASP A 410 34.37 30.31 -11.05
N PRO A 411 33.73 31.34 -10.47
CA PRO A 411 32.92 32.30 -11.21
C PRO A 411 33.67 33.00 -12.34
N ASN A 412 35.00 33.13 -12.23
CA ASN A 412 35.86 33.81 -13.21
C ASN A 412 36.45 32.87 -14.27
N HIS A 413 35.99 31.62 -14.32
CA HIS A 413 36.47 30.63 -15.27
C HIS A 413 36.12 30.98 -16.73
N GLY A 414 37.07 31.60 -17.44
CA GLY A 414 36.83 32.20 -18.76
C GLY A 414 36.35 31.23 -19.85
N VAL A 415 36.87 30.00 -19.87
CA VAL A 415 36.52 28.99 -20.89
C VAL A 415 35.07 28.53 -20.72
N ALA A 416 34.71 28.04 -19.54
CA ALA A 416 33.34 27.68 -19.19
C ALA A 416 32.34 28.82 -19.47
N ARG A 417 32.66 30.07 -19.12
CA ARG A 417 31.79 31.23 -19.42
C ARG A 417 31.59 31.43 -20.94
N ALA A 418 32.66 31.33 -21.72
CA ALA A 418 32.59 31.46 -23.18
C ALA A 418 31.76 30.34 -23.81
N ASN A 419 32.01 29.08 -23.41
CA ASN A 419 31.32 27.91 -23.95
C ASN A 419 29.85 27.87 -23.51
N GLN A 420 29.55 28.20 -22.25
CA GLN A 420 28.17 28.31 -21.77
C GLN A 420 27.38 29.36 -22.57
N LYS A 421 27.98 30.53 -22.85
CA LYS A 421 27.36 31.56 -23.71
C LYS A 421 27.12 31.06 -25.14
N GLN A 422 27.98 30.20 -25.67
CA GLN A 422 27.80 29.61 -26.99
C GLN A 422 26.65 28.60 -26.99
N ILE A 423 26.57 27.73 -25.98
CA ILE A 423 25.52 26.72 -25.86
C ILE A 423 24.15 27.36 -25.58
N GLN A 424 24.09 28.44 -24.79
CA GLN A 424 22.84 29.15 -24.49
C GLN A 424 22.17 29.80 -25.71
N ARG A 425 22.81 29.79 -26.89
CA ARG A 425 22.18 30.22 -28.14
C ARG A 425 21.19 29.19 -28.69
N PHE A 426 21.27 27.94 -28.24
CA PHE A 426 20.32 26.89 -28.64
C PHE A 426 19.04 27.02 -27.80
N PRO A 427 17.86 27.18 -28.45
CA PRO A 427 16.58 27.35 -27.75
C PRO A 427 16.30 26.24 -26.72
N GLU A 428 16.65 25.00 -27.05
CA GLU A 428 16.40 23.82 -26.21
C GLU A 428 17.14 23.87 -24.88
N VAL A 429 18.30 24.53 -24.83
CA VAL A 429 19.06 24.72 -23.58
C VAL A 429 18.53 25.93 -22.81
N ARG A 430 18.17 26.99 -23.53
CA ARG A 430 17.62 28.22 -22.93
C ARG A 430 16.31 27.95 -22.20
N ASP A 431 15.42 27.17 -22.82
CA ASP A 431 14.10 26.90 -22.27
C ASP A 431 14.19 25.95 -21.05
N ASN A 432 15.20 25.07 -21.01
CA ASN A 432 15.46 24.22 -19.85
C ASN A 432 15.93 25.00 -18.61
N ARG A 433 16.42 26.24 -18.79
CA ARG A 433 16.87 27.10 -17.69
C ARG A 433 15.72 27.53 -16.77
N LEU A 434 14.49 27.51 -17.27
CA LEU A 434 13.29 27.75 -16.44
C LEU A 434 13.03 26.62 -15.45
N PHE A 435 13.50 25.41 -15.77
CA PHE A 435 13.32 24.21 -14.96
C PHE A 435 14.57 23.85 -14.14
N ALA A 436 15.73 24.38 -14.52
CA ALA A 436 16.95 24.27 -13.73
C ALA A 436 16.78 25.03 -12.41
N MET A 437 16.54 24.29 -11.33
CA MET A 437 16.51 24.87 -9.98
C MET A 437 17.85 25.56 -9.72
N LYS A 438 17.80 26.82 -9.26
CA LYS A 438 18.97 27.47 -8.68
C LYS A 438 19.36 26.65 -7.45
N GLY A 439 20.28 25.71 -7.63
CA GLY A 439 20.79 24.90 -6.53
C GLY A 439 21.28 25.82 -5.42
N ASN A 440 21.06 25.41 -4.17
CA ASN A 440 21.71 26.05 -3.03
C ASN A 440 23.21 26.11 -3.34
N GLN A 441 23.83 27.28 -3.19
CA GLN A 441 25.28 27.40 -3.34
C GLN A 441 25.94 26.40 -2.39
N HIS A 442 26.53 25.34 -2.94
CA HIS A 442 27.31 24.39 -2.17
C HIS A 442 28.43 25.16 -1.48
N GLN A 443 28.59 24.97 -0.16
CA GLN A 443 29.63 25.66 0.60
C GLN A 443 31.03 25.09 0.31
N ASP A 444 31.13 23.87 -0.23
CA ASP A 444 32.40 23.20 -0.54
C ASP A 444 32.55 22.91 -2.05
N PRO A 445 33.57 23.48 -2.72
CA PRO A 445 33.89 23.25 -4.13
C PRO A 445 34.14 21.80 -4.50
N ARG A 446 34.73 21.01 -3.59
CA ARG A 446 34.98 19.59 -3.85
C ARG A 446 33.69 18.79 -3.90
N SER A 447 32.78 19.04 -2.97
CA SER A 447 31.45 18.43 -2.96
C SER A 447 30.66 18.82 -4.22
N ALA A 448 30.72 20.10 -4.63
CA ALA A 448 30.09 20.55 -5.87
C ALA A 448 30.66 19.84 -7.12
N PHE A 449 31.98 19.60 -7.13
CA PHE A 449 32.65 18.86 -8.19
C PHE A 449 32.17 17.41 -8.29
N ILE A 450 32.15 16.69 -7.17
CA ILE A 450 31.73 15.29 -7.13
C ILE A 450 30.26 15.14 -7.51
N GLN A 451 29.39 16.01 -6.98
CA GLN A 451 27.97 16.02 -7.33
C GLN A 451 27.75 16.21 -8.82
N ALA A 452 28.48 17.14 -9.46
CA ALA A 452 28.36 17.38 -10.89
C ALA A 452 28.76 16.16 -11.74
N ILE A 453 29.74 15.37 -11.29
CA ILE A 453 30.13 14.12 -11.97
C ILE A 453 29.05 13.03 -11.75
N GLU A 454 28.52 12.91 -10.54
CA GLU A 454 27.45 11.98 -10.19
C GLU A 454 26.18 12.27 -11.01
N ASP A 455 25.76 13.54 -11.08
CA ASP A 455 24.60 13.99 -11.85
C ASP A 455 24.74 13.64 -13.33
N ILE A 456 25.93 13.79 -13.91
CA ILE A 456 26.18 13.41 -15.31
C ILE A 456 26.10 11.89 -15.52
N GLY A 457 26.60 11.11 -14.57
CA GLY A 457 26.45 9.66 -14.59
C GLY A 457 24.98 9.25 -14.60
N LEU A 458 24.17 9.82 -13.71
CA LEU A 458 22.72 9.58 -13.64
C LEU A 458 22.00 10.01 -14.92
N GLN A 459 22.35 11.17 -15.48
CA GLN A 459 21.78 11.61 -16.76
C GLN A 459 22.12 10.63 -17.89
N LEU A 460 23.32 10.03 -17.89
CA LEU A 460 23.71 9.03 -18.89
C LEU A 460 22.99 7.69 -18.73
N GLU A 461 22.73 7.26 -17.50
CA GLU A 461 21.93 6.06 -17.21
C GLU A 461 20.53 6.17 -17.82
N VAL A 462 19.93 7.36 -17.74
CA VAL A 462 18.59 7.61 -18.30
C VAL A 462 18.64 7.78 -19.82
N LEU A 463 19.58 8.57 -20.33
CA LEU A 463 19.54 9.02 -21.73
C LEU A 463 20.26 8.09 -22.70
N ALA A 464 21.19 7.25 -22.22
CA ALA A 464 22.04 6.43 -23.06
C ALA A 464 22.51 5.12 -22.38
N PRO A 465 21.62 4.32 -21.75
CA PRO A 465 22.01 3.17 -20.92
C PRO A 465 22.87 2.14 -21.67
N GLN A 466 22.55 1.87 -22.93
CA GLN A 466 23.26 0.88 -23.76
C GLN A 466 24.68 1.29 -24.12
N THR A 467 24.96 2.59 -24.17
CA THR A 467 26.29 3.14 -24.59
C THR A 467 27.01 3.84 -23.45
N MET A 468 26.44 3.84 -22.25
CA MET A 468 26.92 4.61 -21.10
C MET A 468 28.38 4.29 -20.80
N GLN A 469 28.75 3.02 -20.65
CA GLN A 469 30.12 2.63 -20.33
C GLN A 469 31.13 3.18 -21.35
N ARG A 470 30.81 3.10 -22.65
CA ARG A 470 31.68 3.63 -23.70
C ARG A 470 31.83 5.15 -23.58
N ILE A 471 30.75 5.86 -23.26
CA ILE A 471 30.78 7.32 -23.08
C ILE A 471 31.63 7.69 -21.86
N LEU A 472 31.51 6.94 -20.76
CA LEU A 472 32.32 7.16 -19.56
C LEU A 472 33.81 6.87 -19.83
N ASP A 473 34.14 5.78 -20.55
CA ASP A 473 35.50 5.44 -20.97
C ASP A 473 36.11 6.57 -21.82
N GLU A 474 35.38 7.03 -22.83
CA GLU A 474 35.80 8.13 -23.71
C GLU A 474 35.97 9.45 -22.95
N MET A 475 35.06 9.76 -22.02
CA MET A 475 35.11 10.96 -21.19
C MET A 475 36.35 10.96 -20.29
N VAL A 476 36.57 9.88 -19.54
CA VAL A 476 37.74 9.74 -18.64
C VAL A 476 39.03 9.86 -19.43
N GLN A 477 39.12 9.21 -20.60
CA GLN A 477 40.30 9.30 -21.45
C GLN A 477 40.50 10.73 -22.00
N SER A 478 39.43 11.40 -22.42
CA SER A 478 39.49 12.80 -22.86
C SER A 478 39.99 13.74 -21.75
N ILE A 479 39.53 13.53 -20.52
CA ILE A 479 39.95 14.31 -19.36
C ILE A 479 41.45 14.08 -19.08
N ALA A 480 41.87 12.81 -18.97
CA ALA A 480 43.26 12.45 -18.70
C ALA A 480 44.23 13.04 -19.74
N MET A 481 43.93 12.88 -21.04
CA MET A 481 44.75 13.46 -22.13
C MET A 481 44.82 14.99 -22.07
N THR A 482 43.73 15.64 -21.67
CA THR A 482 43.70 17.11 -21.58
C THR A 482 44.45 17.61 -20.36
N ILE A 483 44.40 16.90 -19.23
CA ILE A 483 45.20 17.21 -18.03
C ILE A 483 46.69 17.21 -18.39
N GLU A 484 47.17 16.18 -19.08
CA GLU A 484 48.57 16.06 -19.53
C GLU A 484 48.95 17.16 -20.53
N SER A 485 48.24 17.22 -21.66
CA SER A 485 48.62 18.08 -22.79
C SER A 485 48.55 19.57 -22.47
N LYS A 486 47.62 19.99 -21.61
CA LYS A 486 47.46 21.39 -21.20
C LYS A 486 48.11 21.71 -19.86
N ASN A 487 48.80 20.74 -19.25
CA ASN A 487 49.49 20.91 -17.98
C ASN A 487 48.56 21.44 -16.86
N ILE A 488 47.34 20.92 -16.76
CA ILE A 488 46.27 21.45 -15.89
C ILE A 488 46.66 21.41 -14.41
N ALA A 489 47.43 20.41 -13.98
CA ALA A 489 47.93 20.26 -12.61
C ALA A 489 49.41 20.66 -12.45
N GLY A 490 49.97 21.41 -13.41
CA GLY A 490 51.39 21.74 -13.43
C GLY A 490 52.27 20.48 -13.48
N ALA A 491 53.41 20.48 -12.77
CA ALA A 491 54.37 19.36 -12.80
C ALA A 491 53.77 17.97 -12.45
N LEU A 492 52.61 17.93 -11.80
CA LEU A 492 51.91 16.69 -11.45
C LEU A 492 50.92 16.20 -12.51
N SER A 493 50.75 16.90 -13.63
CA SER A 493 49.70 16.60 -14.63
C SER A 493 49.76 15.16 -15.16
N HIS A 494 50.96 14.65 -15.44
CA HIS A 494 51.12 13.27 -15.88
C HIS A 494 50.71 12.26 -14.79
N HIS A 495 51.19 12.46 -13.56
CA HIS A 495 50.83 11.61 -12.43
C HIS A 495 49.32 11.61 -12.14
N VAL A 496 48.68 12.79 -12.18
CA VAL A 496 47.23 12.93 -11.98
C VAL A 496 46.45 12.20 -13.06
N ALA A 497 46.85 12.33 -14.33
CA ALA A 497 46.19 11.63 -15.43
C ALA A 497 46.32 10.11 -15.33
N ASP A 498 47.49 9.61 -14.92
CA ASP A 498 47.70 8.18 -14.67
C ASP A 498 46.89 7.67 -13.48
N THR A 499 46.82 8.42 -12.39
CA THR A 499 45.97 8.09 -11.23
C THR A 499 44.50 8.00 -11.65
N LEU A 500 44.00 8.94 -12.46
CA LEU A 500 42.64 8.90 -12.99
C LEU A 500 42.38 7.62 -13.80
N ARG A 501 43.27 7.30 -14.76
CA ARG A 501 43.15 6.09 -15.60
C ARG A 501 43.20 4.81 -14.76
N ASN A 502 44.14 4.74 -13.82
CA ASN A 502 44.36 3.54 -13.01
C ASN A 502 43.18 3.27 -12.08
N HIS A 503 42.70 4.28 -11.35
CA HIS A 503 41.54 4.10 -10.47
C HIS A 503 40.27 3.75 -11.24
N TYR A 504 40.07 4.34 -12.42
CA TYR A 504 38.93 4.02 -13.27
C TYR A 504 38.97 2.56 -13.76
N ASN A 505 40.14 2.08 -14.19
CA ASN A 505 40.32 0.72 -14.70
C ASN A 505 40.35 -0.36 -13.61
N GLN A 506 40.83 -0.04 -12.40
CA GLN A 506 40.95 -0.99 -11.27
C GLN A 506 39.59 -1.46 -10.73
N VAL A 507 38.56 -0.62 -10.84
CA VAL A 507 37.22 -0.92 -10.34
C VAL A 507 36.39 -1.69 -11.38
N LYS A 508 36.98 -2.05 -12.55
CA LYS A 508 36.36 -2.95 -13.51
C LYS A 508 36.39 -4.37 -12.93
N PRO A 509 35.24 -4.95 -12.53
CA PRO A 509 35.25 -6.32 -12.04
C PRO A 509 35.85 -7.19 -13.14
N SER A 510 36.92 -7.92 -12.81
CA SER A 510 37.47 -8.92 -13.69
C SER A 510 36.35 -9.92 -13.96
N VAL A 511 35.66 -9.77 -15.09
CA VAL A 511 34.78 -10.81 -15.60
C VAL A 511 35.70 -11.94 -16.00
N SER A 512 36.00 -12.81 -15.02
CA SER A 512 36.62 -14.09 -15.24
C SER A 512 35.69 -14.84 -16.18
N LEU A 513 36.08 -14.88 -17.45
CA LEU A 513 35.59 -15.83 -18.43
C LEU A 513 35.99 -17.24 -17.95
N HIS A 514 35.28 -17.76 -16.95
CA HIS A 514 35.26 -19.20 -16.69
C HIS A 514 34.19 -19.81 -17.59
N GLY A 515 34.71 -20.40 -18.66
CA GLY A 515 34.21 -21.51 -19.45
C GLY A 515 32.71 -21.78 -19.46
N PHE A 516 32.13 -21.62 -20.64
CA PHE A 516 31.09 -22.51 -21.15
C PHE A 516 31.49 -23.99 -21.01
#